data_AF-A0A022PVA4-F1
#
_entry.id   AF-A0A022PVA4-F1
#
_cell.length_a   1.000
_cell.length_b   1.000
_cell.length_c   1.000
_cell.angle_alpha   90.00
_cell.angle_beta   90.00
_cell.angle_gamma   90.00
#
_symmetry.space_group_name_H-M   'P 1'
#
loop_
_entity.id
_entity.type
_entity.pdbx_description
1 polymer ?
#
loop_
_entity_poly.entity_id
_entity_poly.type
_entity_poly.pdbx_seq_one_letter_code
_entity_poly.pdbx_strand_id
1 'polypeptide(L)'
;MSVVSGVISRQVLPACGSLCFFCPSMRARSRQPVKRYKKLISDIFPRSQEEEPNDRKIGKLCEYAAKNPLRIPKIAESLEQRCYKELRNENIRSVKIVMCIYRKLLVSCREQMPLFANSVMTIMQTLLDQANQDEMLIIGCESLFEFVNNQ
;
A
#
# COMPACT_ATOMS: atom_id res chain seq x y z
N MET A 1 -40.14 7.77 -5.95
CA MET A 1 -39.88 9.20 -6.29
C MET A 1 -40.06 9.97 -4.99
N SER A 2 -39.14 10.73 -4.41
CA SER A 2 -38.06 11.56 -4.94
C SER A 2 -36.84 11.53 -4.00
N VAL A 3 -35.64 11.27 -4.54
CA VAL A 3 -34.39 11.54 -3.83
C VAL A 3 -34.06 13.01 -4.10
N VAL A 4 -34.27 13.87 -3.11
CA VAL A 4 -33.88 15.28 -3.22
C VAL A 4 -32.36 15.34 -3.17
N SER A 5 -31.77 15.45 -4.36
CA SER A 5 -30.34 15.71 -4.57
C SER A 5 -30.02 17.08 -3.98
N GLY A 6 -29.31 17.11 -2.85
CA GLY A 6 -28.82 18.34 -2.23
C GLY A 6 -27.78 19.00 -3.13
N VAL A 7 -28.19 19.97 -3.94
CA VAL A 7 -27.30 20.84 -4.70
C VAL A 7 -26.68 21.85 -3.73
N ILE A 8 -25.54 21.51 -3.14
CA ILE A 8 -24.75 22.49 -2.40
C ILE A 8 -23.92 23.28 -3.42
N SER A 9 -24.26 24.57 -3.56
CA SER A 9 -23.59 25.52 -4.44
C SER A 9 -22.06 25.52 -4.24
N ARG A 10 -21.32 25.42 -5.34
CA ARG A 10 -19.85 25.35 -5.38
C ARG A 10 -19.16 26.67 -4.94
N GLN A 11 -19.92 27.74 -4.74
CA GLN A 11 -19.39 29.08 -4.46
C GLN A 11 -19.11 29.38 -2.98
N VAL A 12 -19.54 28.54 -2.02
CA VAL A 12 -19.36 28.80 -0.57
C VAL A 12 -18.12 28.09 0.01
N LEU A 13 -17.35 27.40 -0.82
CA LEU A 13 -16.24 26.52 -0.38
C LEU A 13 -14.90 27.17 0.01
N PRO A 14 -14.54 28.45 -0.30
CA PRO A 14 -13.18 28.92 0.04
C PRO A 14 -12.99 29.24 1.53
N ALA A 15 -14.05 29.60 2.25
CA ALA A 15 -13.92 30.14 3.62
C ALA A 15 -13.96 29.09 4.75
N CYS A 16 -14.58 27.93 4.53
CA CYS A 16 -14.75 26.92 5.59
C CYS A 16 -13.64 25.83 5.63
N GLY A 17 -12.65 25.88 4.73
CA GLY A 17 -11.59 24.88 4.66
C GLY A 17 -10.58 24.93 5.83
N SER A 18 -10.41 26.11 6.44
CA SER A 18 -9.42 26.37 7.48
C SER A 18 -9.98 26.33 8.92
N LEU A 19 -11.26 26.66 9.15
CA LEU A 19 -11.76 26.93 10.51
C LEU A 19 -12.72 25.89 11.14
N CYS A 20 -13.24 24.89 10.41
CA CYS A 20 -14.28 24.02 10.98
C CYS A 20 -13.69 22.80 11.73
N PHE A 21 -13.50 22.91 13.04
CA PHE A 21 -13.14 21.79 13.94
C PHE A 21 -14.35 20.88 14.26
N PHE A 22 -15.57 21.45 14.28
CA PHE A 22 -16.80 20.74 14.68
C PHE A 22 -17.34 19.76 13.63
N CYS A 23 -16.99 19.91 12.34
CA CYS A 23 -17.41 19.00 11.26
C CYS A 23 -16.22 18.50 10.44
N PRO A 24 -15.38 17.58 10.98
CA PRO A 24 -14.20 17.07 10.29
C PRO A 24 -14.52 16.46 8.91
N SER A 25 -15.73 15.90 8.76
CA SER A 25 -16.25 15.28 7.54
C SER A 25 -16.38 16.25 6.35
N MET A 26 -16.58 17.55 6.60
CA MET A 26 -16.78 18.56 5.55
C MET A 26 -15.47 19.12 4.96
N ARG A 27 -14.32 18.83 5.56
CA ARG A 27 -13.02 19.31 5.05
C ARG A 27 -12.74 18.74 3.66
N ALA A 28 -12.26 19.57 2.72
CA ALA A 28 -11.85 19.09 1.39
C ALA A 28 -10.83 17.94 1.48
N ARG A 29 -9.96 17.97 2.50
CA ARG A 29 -8.98 16.91 2.80
C ARG A 29 -9.59 15.61 3.37
N SER A 30 -10.76 15.70 4.01
CA SER A 30 -11.57 14.56 4.49
C SER A 30 -12.29 13.84 3.35
N ARG A 31 -12.72 14.59 2.32
CA ARG A 31 -13.39 14.07 1.12
C ARG A 31 -12.46 13.33 0.16
N GLN A 32 -11.14 13.40 0.37
CA GLN A 32 -10.19 12.62 -0.40
C GLN A 32 -10.01 11.22 0.22
N PRO A 33 -9.93 10.15 -0.61
CA PRO A 33 -9.71 8.76 -0.16
C PRO A 33 -8.27 8.50 0.36
N VAL A 34 -7.71 9.41 1.15
CA VAL A 34 -6.35 9.32 1.73
C VAL A 34 -6.26 8.18 2.74
N LYS A 35 -7.37 7.68 3.29
CA LYS A 35 -7.37 6.61 4.30
C LYS A 35 -7.72 5.23 3.74
N ARG A 36 -8.22 5.13 2.50
CA ARG A 36 -8.69 3.84 1.96
C ARG A 36 -7.56 2.83 1.79
N TYR A 37 -6.43 3.26 1.24
CA TYR A 37 -5.27 2.38 1.07
C TYR A 37 -4.72 1.89 2.42
N LYS A 38 -4.73 2.74 3.46
CA LYS A 38 -4.32 2.34 4.82
C LYS A 38 -5.20 1.23 5.38
N LYS A 39 -6.51 1.30 5.15
CA LYS A 39 -7.44 0.24 5.54
C LYS A 39 -7.18 -1.04 4.75
N LEU A 40 -7.02 -0.95 3.43
CA LEU A 40 -6.70 -2.11 2.59
C LEU A 40 -5.40 -2.81 3.04
N ILE A 41 -4.35 -2.03 3.32
CA ILE A 41 -3.10 -2.55 3.88
C ILE A 41 -3.36 -3.20 5.24
N SER A 42 -4.08 -2.54 6.15
CA SER A 42 -4.37 -3.10 7.47
C SER A 42 -5.15 -4.43 7.39
N ASP A 43 -6.06 -4.57 6.44
CA ASP A 43 -6.90 -5.76 6.31
C ASP A 43 -6.12 -6.98 5.78
N ILE A 44 -5.03 -6.76 5.03
CA ILE A 44 -4.18 -7.83 4.47
C ILE A 44 -3.43 -8.60 5.55
N PHE A 45 -2.98 -7.92 6.60
CA PHE A 45 -2.12 -8.54 7.60
C PHE A 45 -2.98 -9.21 8.67
N PRO A 46 -2.79 -10.52 8.91
CA PRO A 46 -3.63 -11.28 9.80
C PRO A 46 -3.43 -10.84 11.25
N ARG A 47 -4.48 -11.00 12.07
CA ARG A 47 -4.41 -10.74 13.51
C ARG A 47 -3.97 -11.97 14.30
N SER A 48 -4.15 -13.16 13.75
CA SER A 48 -3.72 -14.43 14.33
C SER A 48 -2.59 -15.06 13.50
N GLN A 49 -1.85 -15.98 14.10
CA GLN A 49 -0.70 -16.63 13.47
C GLN A 49 -1.07 -17.81 12.55
N GLU A 50 -2.35 -18.14 12.37
CA GLU A 50 -2.77 -19.29 11.55
C GLU A 50 -3.36 -18.88 10.19
N GLU A 51 -3.64 -17.59 9.99
CA GLU A 51 -4.25 -17.09 8.76
C GLU A 51 -3.16 -16.81 7.69
N GLU A 52 -3.26 -17.49 6.55
CA GLU A 52 -2.38 -17.29 5.40
C GLU A 52 -2.56 -15.90 4.75
N PRO A 53 -1.54 -15.40 4.02
CA PRO A 53 -1.65 -14.16 3.25
C PRO A 53 -2.85 -14.19 2.32
N ASN A 54 -3.84 -13.33 2.56
CA ASN A 54 -5.09 -13.37 1.81
C ASN A 54 -4.93 -12.72 0.43
N ASP A 55 -4.66 -13.54 -0.57
CA ASP A 55 -4.44 -13.14 -1.97
C ASP A 55 -5.54 -12.25 -2.54
N ARG A 56 -6.78 -12.45 -2.11
CA ARG A 56 -7.94 -11.64 -2.51
C ARG A 56 -7.85 -10.22 -1.94
N LYS A 57 -7.36 -10.06 -0.70
CA LYS A 57 -7.16 -8.73 -0.10
C LYS A 57 -5.98 -8.00 -0.76
N ILE A 58 -4.91 -8.71 -1.08
CA ILE A 58 -3.77 -8.15 -1.83
C ILE A 58 -4.23 -7.70 -3.22
N GLY A 59 -5.00 -8.53 -3.94
CA GLY A 59 -5.57 -8.16 -5.25
C GLY A 59 -6.41 -6.87 -5.20
N LYS A 60 -7.21 -6.68 -4.15
CA LYS A 60 -7.99 -5.43 -3.96
C LYS A 60 -7.09 -4.19 -3.77
N LEU A 61 -5.95 -4.33 -3.10
CA LEU A 61 -4.99 -3.24 -2.97
C LEU A 61 -4.33 -2.91 -4.31
N CYS A 62 -3.93 -3.93 -5.08
CA CYS A 62 -3.35 -3.77 -6.42
C CYS A 62 -4.34 -3.13 -7.40
N GLU A 63 -5.59 -3.59 -7.43
CA GLU A 63 -6.65 -2.99 -8.26
C GLU A 63 -6.90 -1.52 -7.88
N TYR A 64 -6.90 -1.22 -6.57
CA TYR A 64 -7.00 0.15 -6.10
C TYR A 64 -5.81 1.01 -6.54
N ALA A 65 -4.59 0.48 -6.45
CA ALA A 65 -3.36 1.15 -6.84
C ALA A 65 -3.35 1.47 -8.34
N ALA A 66 -3.69 0.50 -9.20
CA ALA A 66 -3.78 0.67 -10.64
C ALA A 66 -4.78 1.78 -11.04
N LYS A 67 -5.92 1.85 -10.34
CA LYS A 67 -6.94 2.91 -10.55
C LYS A 67 -6.55 4.26 -9.95
N ASN A 68 -5.52 4.33 -9.09
CA ASN A 68 -5.12 5.54 -8.37
C ASN A 68 -3.58 5.70 -8.33
N PRO A 69 -2.89 5.92 -9.46
CA PRO A 69 -1.42 5.99 -9.52
C PRO A 69 -0.78 6.96 -8.53
N LEU A 70 -1.41 8.11 -8.27
CA LEU A 70 -0.94 9.11 -7.30
C LEU A 70 -0.89 8.62 -5.84
N ARG A 71 -1.49 7.45 -5.55
CA ARG A 71 -1.46 6.81 -4.23
C ARG A 71 -0.33 5.78 -4.10
N ILE A 72 0.23 5.30 -5.22
CA ILE A 72 1.26 4.27 -5.25
C ILE A 72 2.48 4.67 -4.39
N PRO A 73 3.03 5.90 -4.47
CA PRO A 73 4.16 6.28 -3.63
C PRO A 73 3.87 6.17 -2.12
N LYS A 74 2.65 6.53 -1.70
CA LYS A 74 2.24 6.44 -0.29
C LYS A 74 1.97 5.00 0.17
N ILE A 75 1.54 4.14 -0.75
CA ILE A 75 1.38 2.70 -0.49
C ILE A 75 2.77 2.11 -0.29
N ALA A 76 3.69 2.36 -1.23
CA ALA A 76 5.08 1.90 -1.16
C ALA A 76 5.77 2.36 0.14
N GLU A 77 5.70 3.65 0.46
CA GLU A 77 6.25 4.20 1.71
C GLU A 77 5.69 3.48 2.96
N SER A 78 4.38 3.20 2.98
CA SER A 78 3.75 2.51 4.12
C SER A 78 4.19 1.04 4.23
N LEU A 79 4.39 0.37 3.09
CA LEU A 79 4.86 -1.01 3.04
C LEU A 79 6.33 -1.13 3.43
N GLU A 80 7.17 -0.22 2.94
CA GLU A 80 8.60 -0.16 3.26
C GLU A 80 8.85 0.11 4.74
N GLN A 81 8.21 1.13 5.30
CA GLN A 81 8.29 1.43 6.73
C GLN A 81 7.87 0.22 7.58
N ARG A 82 6.83 -0.51 7.14
CA ARG A 82 6.40 -1.73 7.79
C ARG A 82 7.43 -2.84 7.64
N CYS A 83 7.96 -3.08 6.44
CA CYS A 83 8.96 -4.12 6.18
C CYS A 83 10.16 -3.96 7.10
N TYR A 84 10.73 -2.76 7.17
CA TYR A 84 11.86 -2.47 8.05
C TYR A 84 11.52 -2.63 9.53
N LYS A 85 10.30 -2.25 9.95
CA LYS A 85 9.85 -2.49 11.33
C LYS A 85 9.77 -3.98 11.64
N GLU A 86 9.20 -4.77 10.74
CA GLU A 86 8.99 -6.20 10.96
C GLU A 86 10.28 -7.00 10.83
N LEU A 87 11.23 -6.58 9.98
CA LEU A 87 12.59 -7.13 9.93
C LEU A 87 13.31 -6.96 11.27
N ARG A 88 13.24 -5.77 11.89
CA ARG A 88 13.82 -5.54 13.23
C ARG A 88 13.16 -6.35 14.34
N ASN A 89 11.89 -6.72 14.16
CA ASN A 89 11.14 -7.54 15.10
C ASN A 89 11.24 -9.04 14.79
N GLU A 90 12.05 -9.43 13.80
CA GLU A 90 12.18 -10.81 13.32
C GLU A 90 10.85 -11.45 12.90
N ASN A 91 9.88 -10.63 12.47
CA ASN A 91 8.57 -11.09 12.03
C ASN A 91 8.59 -11.45 10.53
N ILE A 92 9.20 -12.60 10.23
CA ILE A 92 9.40 -13.11 8.88
C ILE A 92 8.08 -13.22 8.10
N ARG A 93 7.00 -13.64 8.76
CA ARG A 93 5.68 -13.75 8.13
C ARG A 93 5.20 -12.40 7.60
N SER A 94 5.34 -11.32 8.36
CA SER A 94 4.92 -9.99 7.89
C SER A 94 5.79 -9.51 6.73
N VAL A 95 7.09 -9.83 6.74
CA VAL A 95 8.00 -9.53 5.62
C VAL A 95 7.56 -10.26 4.35
N LYS A 96 7.26 -11.56 4.44
CA LYS A 96 6.68 -12.35 3.34
C LYS A 96 5.42 -11.72 2.75
N ILE A 97 4.51 -11.24 3.62
CA ILE A 97 3.29 -10.56 3.17
C ILE A 97 3.63 -9.27 2.42
N VAL A 98 4.55 -8.45 2.93
CA VAL A 98 4.99 -7.23 2.23
C VAL A 98 5.56 -7.55 0.86
N MET A 99 6.43 -8.56 0.77
CA MET A 99 7.04 -8.95 -0.49
C MET A 99 6.02 -9.53 -1.48
N CYS A 100 5.04 -10.30 -1.00
CA CYS A 100 3.90 -10.75 -1.82
C CYS A 100 3.11 -9.57 -2.40
N ILE A 101 2.90 -8.48 -1.62
CA ILE A 101 2.24 -7.27 -2.11
C ILE A 101 3.07 -6.60 -3.20
N TYR A 102 4.38 -6.41 -3.00
CA TYR A 102 5.26 -5.79 -4.01
C TYR A 102 5.30 -6.60 -5.31
N ARG A 103 5.47 -7.92 -5.21
CA ARG A 103 5.41 -8.86 -6.34
C ARG A 103 4.13 -8.71 -7.16
N LYS A 104 2.98 -8.67 -6.48
CA LYS A 104 1.68 -8.47 -7.16
C LYS A 104 1.50 -7.05 -7.73
N LEU A 105 2.10 -6.03 -7.11
CA LEU A 105 2.16 -4.67 -7.65
C LEU A 105 3.02 -4.56 -8.91
N LEU A 106 4.15 -5.28 -8.98
CA LEU A 106 5.00 -5.33 -10.19
C LEU A 106 4.22 -5.81 -11.40
N VAL A 107 3.40 -6.86 -11.22
CA VAL A 107 2.53 -7.39 -12.28
C VAL A 107 1.33 -6.48 -12.56
N SER A 108 0.63 -6.02 -11.52
CA SER A 108 -0.65 -5.30 -11.68
C SER A 108 -0.49 -3.82 -12.05
N CYS A 109 0.66 -3.21 -11.76
CA CYS A 109 0.93 -1.79 -11.93
C CYS A 109 2.23 -1.57 -12.72
N ARG A 110 2.51 -2.43 -13.71
CA ARG A 110 3.75 -2.43 -14.51
C ARG A 110 4.09 -1.06 -15.09
N GLU A 111 3.12 -0.39 -15.71
CA GLU A 111 3.28 0.97 -16.28
C GLU A 111 3.58 2.05 -15.23
N GLN A 112 3.31 1.78 -13.95
CA GLN A 112 3.58 2.70 -12.83
C GLN A 112 4.77 2.24 -11.97
N MET A 113 5.52 1.23 -12.40
CA MET A 113 6.69 0.70 -11.69
C MET A 113 7.67 1.78 -11.22
N PRO A 114 7.97 2.85 -11.98
CA PRO A 114 8.85 3.93 -11.50
C PRO A 114 8.40 4.60 -10.19
N LEU A 115 7.10 4.55 -9.85
CA LEU A 115 6.56 5.17 -8.64
C LEU A 115 6.87 4.39 -7.35
N PHE A 116 7.32 3.15 -7.45
CA PHE A 116 7.63 2.29 -6.30
C PHE A 116 8.90 1.44 -6.47
N ALA A 117 9.56 1.48 -7.63
CA ALA A 117 10.75 0.69 -7.94
C ALA A 117 11.86 0.87 -6.88
N ASN A 118 12.13 2.12 -6.47
CA ASN A 118 13.16 2.39 -5.45
C ASN A 118 12.85 1.66 -4.13
N SER A 119 11.59 1.73 -3.69
CA SER A 119 11.13 1.12 -2.45
C SER A 119 11.23 -0.41 -2.45
N VAL A 120 10.91 -1.06 -3.57
CA VAL A 120 11.07 -2.53 -3.67
C VAL A 120 12.55 -2.92 -3.79
N MET A 121 13.36 -2.15 -4.52
CA MET A 121 14.80 -2.41 -4.66
C MET A 121 15.55 -2.30 -3.33
N THR A 122 15.28 -1.27 -2.53
CA THR A 122 15.93 -1.08 -1.22
C THR A 122 15.61 -2.22 -0.26
N ILE A 123 14.36 -2.69 -0.25
CA ILE A 123 13.96 -3.85 0.54
C ILE A 123 14.62 -5.13 0.00
N MET A 124 14.61 -5.36 -1.31
CA MET A 124 15.26 -6.55 -1.91
C MET A 124 16.76 -6.60 -1.58
N GLN A 125 17.47 -5.48 -1.69
CA GLN A 125 18.87 -5.39 -1.26
C GLN A 125 19.03 -5.77 0.21
N THR A 126 18.18 -5.20 1.08
CA THR A 126 18.21 -5.52 2.52
C THR A 126 17.99 -7.01 2.79
N LEU A 127 17.08 -7.67 2.07
CA LEU A 127 16.81 -9.09 2.21
C LEU A 127 17.99 -9.96 1.71
N LEU A 128 18.59 -9.57 0.58
CA LEU A 128 19.73 -10.27 -0.02
C LEU A 128 21.02 -10.12 0.81
N ASP A 129 21.17 -9.02 1.57
CA ASP A 129 22.28 -8.82 2.49
C ASP A 129 22.16 -9.70 3.77
N GLN A 130 21.00 -10.31 4.03
CA GLN A 130 20.78 -11.19 5.19
C GLN A 130 21.28 -12.61 4.94
N ALA A 131 22.58 -12.78 4.66
CA ALA A 131 23.21 -14.05 4.27
C ALA A 131 23.02 -15.23 5.24
N ASN A 132 22.64 -14.97 6.50
CA ASN A 132 22.44 -15.99 7.54
C ASN A 132 20.98 -16.47 7.66
N GLN A 133 20.05 -15.93 6.85
CA GLN A 133 18.64 -16.31 6.86
C GLN A 133 18.20 -16.77 5.47
N ASP A 134 18.31 -18.07 5.20
CA ASP A 134 17.98 -18.69 3.90
C ASP A 134 16.60 -18.27 3.39
N GLU A 135 15.62 -18.15 4.28
CA GLU A 135 14.26 -17.73 3.95
C GLU A 135 14.21 -16.30 3.39
N MET A 136 15.02 -15.37 3.92
CA MET A 136 15.11 -14.00 3.41
C MET A 136 15.78 -13.95 2.04
N LEU A 137 16.83 -14.74 1.85
CA LEU A 137 17.53 -14.86 0.56
C LEU A 137 16.58 -15.39 -0.52
N ILE A 138 15.83 -16.45 -0.22
CA ILE A 138 14.84 -17.02 -1.16
C ILE A 138 13.82 -15.97 -1.57
N ILE A 139 13.21 -15.26 -0.59
CA ILE A 139 12.22 -14.22 -0.87
C ILE A 139 12.84 -13.07 -1.69
N GLY A 140 14.05 -12.65 -1.36
CA GLY A 140 14.79 -11.63 -2.08
C GLY A 140 15.04 -12.02 -3.53
N CYS A 141 15.53 -13.24 -3.77
CA CYS A 141 15.79 -13.79 -5.10
C CYS A 141 14.53 -13.95 -5.94
N GLU A 142 13.45 -14.49 -5.38
CA GLU A 142 12.16 -14.59 -6.07
C GLU A 142 11.63 -13.21 -6.48
N SER A 143 11.74 -12.24 -5.57
CA SER A 143 11.28 -10.87 -5.84
C SER A 143 12.14 -10.17 -6.89
N LEU A 144 13.45 -10.42 -6.88
CA LEU A 144 14.38 -9.89 -7.88
C LEU A 144 14.07 -10.45 -9.27
N PHE A 145 13.82 -11.76 -9.36
CA PHE A 145 13.43 -12.40 -10.61
C PHE A 145 12.16 -11.77 -11.19
N GLU A 146 11.13 -11.58 -10.37
CA GLU A 146 9.90 -10.91 -10.81
C GLU A 146 10.14 -9.45 -11.20
N PHE A 147 10.96 -8.72 -10.44
CA PHE A 147 11.29 -7.32 -10.74
C PHE A 147 11.95 -7.18 -12.11
N VAL A 148 12.97 -7.99 -12.41
CA VAL A 148 13.70 -7.93 -13.68
C VAL A 148 12.81 -8.32 -14.86
N ASN A 149 11.95 -9.34 -14.70
CA ASN A 149 11.06 -9.79 -15.77
C ASN A 149 9.89 -8.84 -16.07
N ASN A 150 9.62 -7.88 -15.16
CA ASN A 150 8.56 -6.88 -15.35
C ASN A 150 9.08 -5.50 -15.76
N GLN A 151 10.40 -5.32 -15.96
CA GLN A 151 10.96 -4.10 -16.55
C GLN A 151 10.45 -3.82 -17.97
#